data_AF-C7BH64-F1
#
_entry.id   AF-C7BH64-F1
#
_cell.length_a   1.000
_cell.length_b   1.000
_cell.length_c   1.000
_cell.angle_alpha   90.00
_cell.angle_beta   90.00
_cell.angle_gamma   90.00
#
_symmetry.space_group_name_H-M   'P 1'
#
loop_
_entity.id
_entity.type
_entity.pdbx_description
1 polymer ?
#
loop_
_entity_poly.entity_id
_entity_poly.type
_entity_poly.pdbx_seq_one_letter_code
_entity_poly.pdbx_strand_id
1 'polypeptide(L)' 'MNDQVYENGRRAIAKECLNELTQLSKYDDKAVTAILDKYTPKFKLIMNEHQRRKSTPKVWLSQYVRNLQNERMGK' A
#
# COMPACT_ATOMS: atom_id res chain seq x y z
N MET A 1 -15.35 9.53 -11.86
CA MET A 1 -14.07 8.79 -11.84
C MET A 1 -14.37 7.31 -12.03
N ASN A 2 -13.68 6.63 -12.95
CA ASN A 2 -13.86 5.20 -13.21
C ASN A 2 -13.18 4.37 -12.10
N ASP A 3 -13.67 3.18 -11.79
CA ASP A 3 -13.09 2.30 -10.74
C ASP A 3 -11.60 2.01 -11.00
N GLN A 4 -11.23 1.96 -12.28
CA GLN A 4 -9.86 1.81 -12.76
C GLN A 4 -8.94 2.97 -12.36
N VAL A 5 -9.43 4.21 -12.28
CA VAL A 5 -8.60 5.36 -11.84
C VAL A 5 -8.27 5.23 -10.35
N TYR A 6 -9.25 4.81 -9.54
CA TYR A 6 -9.03 4.55 -8.12
C TYR A 6 -8.12 3.33 -7.90
N GLU A 7 -8.25 2.27 -8.71
CA GLU A 7 -7.34 1.13 -8.63
C GLU A 7 -5.91 1.51 -8.97
N ASN A 8 -5.70 2.25 -10.06
CA ASN A 8 -4.38 2.75 -10.43
C ASN A 8 -3.79 3.65 -9.34
N GLY A 9 -4.59 4.52 -8.72
CA GLY A 9 -4.16 5.32 -7.57
C GLY A 9 -3.73 4.47 -6.38
N ARG A 10 -4.52 3.44 -6.03
CA ARG A 10 -4.21 2.51 -4.92
C ARG A 10 -2.90 1.77 -5.18
N ARG A 11 -2.72 1.28 -6.41
CA ARG A 11 -1.52 0.58 -6.83
C ARG A 11 -0.30 1.50 -6.88
N ALA A 12 -0.46 2.76 -7.30
CA ALA A 12 0.61 3.75 -7.30
C ALA A 12 1.12 4.03 -5.88
N ILE A 13 0.21 4.32 -4.93
CA ILE A 13 0.57 4.55 -3.52
C ILE A 13 1.27 3.32 -2.92
N ALA A 14 0.74 2.12 -3.17
CA ALA A 14 1.36 0.89 -2.68
C ALA A 14 2.73 0.64 -3.33
N LYS A 15 2.93 1.02 -4.59
CA LYS A 15 4.23 0.91 -5.28
C LYS A 15 5.26 1.87 -4.71
N GLU A 16 4.87 3.11 -4.40
CA GLU A 16 5.73 4.08 -3.71
C GLU A 16 6.11 3.57 -2.30
N CYS A 17 5.13 3.08 -1.54
CA CYS A 17 5.35 2.46 -0.25
C CYS A 17 6.33 1.27 -0.36
N LEU A 18 6.12 0.37 -1.32
CA LEU A 18 7.04 -0.75 -1.56
C LEU A 18 8.44 -0.26 -1.94
N ASN A 19 8.55 0.80 -2.74
CA ASN A 19 9.86 1.35 -3.12
C ASN A 19 10.65 1.82 -1.89
N GLU A 20 10.03 2.60 -1.00
CA GLU A 20 10.68 3.01 0.26
C GLU A 20 11.00 1.81 1.14
N LEU A 21 10.12 0.81 1.22
CA LEU A 21 10.39 -0.43 1.97
C LEU A 21 11.58 -1.21 1.40
N THR A 22 11.74 -1.26 0.07
CA THR A 22 12.88 -1.92 -0.58
C THR A 22 14.19 -1.14 -0.45
N GLN A 23 14.12 0.16 -0.17
CA GLN A 23 15.31 0.98 0.13
C GLN A 23 15.82 0.77 1.55
N LEU A 24 15.05 0.11 2.43
CA LEU A 24 15.53 -0.28 3.74
C LEU A 24 16.61 -1.34 3.59
N SER A 25 17.81 -1.05 4.11
CA SER A 25 18.93 -1.98 4.09
C SER A 25 18.66 -3.28 4.85
N LYS A 26 17.70 -3.27 5.79
CA LYS A 26 17.23 -4.43 6.54
C LYS A 26 15.73 -4.30 6.81
N TYR A 27 15.04 -5.43 6.94
CA TYR A 27 13.67 -5.42 7.41
C TYR A 27 13.63 -4.93 8.86
N ASP A 28 12.95 -3.81 9.10
CA ASP A 28 12.79 -3.22 10.43
C ASP A 28 11.31 -2.88 10.64
N ASP A 29 10.67 -3.54 11.61
CA ASP A 29 9.22 -3.44 11.81
C ASP A 29 8.77 -2.01 12.15
N LYS A 30 9.61 -1.23 12.84
CA LYS A 30 9.35 0.17 13.17
C LYS A 30 9.43 1.03 11.91
N ALA A 31 10.47 0.84 11.09
CA ALA A 31 10.59 1.54 9.82
C ALA A 31 9.44 1.18 8.86
N VAL A 32 9.10 -0.10 8.77
CA VAL A 32 7.97 -0.60 7.97
C VAL A 32 6.66 0.05 8.43
N THR A 33 6.42 0.07 9.74
CA THR A 33 5.24 0.72 10.32
C THR A 33 5.21 2.22 10.04
N ALA A 34 6.34 2.93 10.16
CA ALA A 34 6.42 4.36 9.88
C ALA A 34 6.16 4.68 8.40
N ILE A 35 6.71 3.87 7.49
CA ILE A 35 6.47 4.02 6.05
C ILE A 35 4.99 3.75 5.74
N LEU A 36 4.41 2.66 6.23
CA LEU A 36 2.99 2.37 6.04
C LEU A 36 2.12 3.50 6.59
N ASP A 37 2.43 4.04 7.77
CA ASP A 37 1.68 5.12 8.40
C ASP A 37 1.71 6.41 7.55
N LYS A 38 2.86 6.75 6.98
CA LYS A 38 3.03 7.87 6.03
C LYS A 38 2.12 7.78 4.81
N TYR A 39 1.88 6.57 4.28
CA TYR A 39 1.05 6.35 3.09
C TYR A 39 -0.41 6.02 3.40
N THR A 40 -0.72 5.57 4.62
CA THR A 40 -2.08 5.24 5.09
C THR A 40 -3.10 6.37 4.87
N PRO A 41 -2.83 7.65 5.19
CA PRO A 41 -3.82 8.72 4.99
C PRO A 41 -4.08 8.97 3.50
N LYS A 42 -3.05 8.92 2.64
CA LYS A 42 -3.22 9.05 1.18
C LYS A 42 -4.04 7.89 0.61
N PHE A 43 -3.77 6.67 1.08
CA PHE A 43 -4.52 5.48 0.67
C PHE A 43 -5.99 5.56 1.08
N LYS A 44 -6.27 6.07 2.29
CA LYS A 44 -7.64 6.25 2.81
C LYS A 44 -8.51 7.15 1.92
N LEU A 45 -7.93 8.20 1.32
CA LEU A 45 -8.67 9.15 0.47
C LEU A 45 -9.23 8.51 -0.81
N ILE A 46 -8.54 7.50 -1.32
CA ILE A 46 -8.91 6.80 -2.56
C ILE A 46 -9.57 5.43 -2.29
N MET A 47 -9.88 5.12 -1.02
CA MET A 47 -10.62 3.93 -0.65
C MET A 47 -12.13 4.13 -0.83
N ASN A 48 -12.75 3.14 -1.46
CA ASN A 48 -14.20 2.99 -1.52
C ASN A 48 -14.78 2.61 -0.16
N GLU A 49 -16.04 2.98 0.08
CA GLU A 49 -16.74 2.71 1.34
C GLU A 49 -16.76 1.22 1.71
N HIS A 50 -17.00 0.35 0.72
CA HIS A 50 -16.97 -1.11 0.92
C HIS A 50 -15.62 -1.61 1.46
N GLN A 51 -14.50 -1.04 0.99
CA GLN A 51 -13.18 -1.42 1.49
C GLN A 51 -12.96 -0.92 2.91
N ARG A 52 -13.43 0.29 3.24
CA ARG A 52 -13.35 0.84 4.61
C ARG A 52 -14.18 0.04 5.61
N ARG A 53 -15.31 -0.54 5.19
CA ARG A 53 -16.12 -1.44 6.03
C ARG A 53 -15.45 -2.80 6.26
N LYS A 54 -14.70 -3.32 5.28
CA LYS A 54 -14.02 -4.62 5.40
C LYS A 54 -12.77 -4.59 6.26
N SER A 55 -11.98 -3.51 6.18
CA SER A 55 -10.70 -3.43 6.89
C SER A 55 -10.15 -2.01 6.91
N THR A 56 -9.15 -1.80 7.77
CA THR A 56 -8.48 -0.50 7.87
C THR A 56 -7.63 -0.20 6.64
N PRO A 57 -7.41 1.09 6.30
CA PRO A 57 -6.56 1.48 5.17
C PRO A 57 -5.14 0.92 5.27
N LYS A 58 -4.61 0.76 6.49
CA LYS A 58 -3.30 0.18 6.74
C LYS A 58 -3.23 -1.30 6.34
N VAL A 59 -4.27 -2.09 6.65
CA VAL A 59 -4.35 -3.51 6.27
C VAL A 59 -4.43 -3.64 4.75
N TRP A 60 -5.27 -2.85 4.10
CA TRP A 60 -5.35 -2.84 2.63
C TRP A 60 -4.03 -2.43 1.98
N LEU A 61 -3.41 -1.34 2.45
CA LEU A 61 -2.12 -0.89 1.95
C LEU A 61 -1.04 -1.98 2.09
N SER A 62 -0.94 -2.61 3.27
CA SER A 62 0.01 -3.70 3.51
C SER A 62 -0.24 -4.88 2.57
N GLN A 63 -1.50 -5.24 2.33
CA GLN A 63 -1.83 -6.32 1.39
C GLN A 63 -1.45 -5.98 -0.05
N TYR A 64 -1.73 -4.76 -0.51
CA TYR A 64 -1.30 -4.30 -1.84
C TYR A 64 0.22 -4.29 -1.98
N VAL A 65 0.94 -3.79 -0.97
CA VAL A 65 2.41 -3.79 -0.94
C VAL A 65 2.96 -5.22 -1.06
N ARG A 66 2.41 -6.16 -0.28
CA ARG A 66 2.83 -7.57 -0.30
C ARG A 66 2.53 -8.25 -1.64
N ASN A 67 1.37 -7.96 -2.25
CA ASN A 67 1.05 -8.45 -3.58
C ASN A 67 2.04 -7.93 -4.62
N LEU A 68 2.31 -6.63 -4.63
CA LEU A 68 3.31 -6.02 -5.52
C LEU A 68 4.72 -6.58 -5.29
N GLN A 69 5.07 -6.87 -4.05
CA GLN A 69 6.34 -7.49 -3.69
C GLN A 69 6.45 -8.91 -4.25
N ASN A 70 5.41 -9.72 -4.10
CA ASN A 70 5.34 -11.06 -4.70
C ASN A 70 5.39 -11.01 -6.24
N GLU A 71 4.69 -10.06 -6.87
CA GLU A 71 4.76 -9.83 -8.32
C GLU A 71 6.19 -9.47 -8.78
N ARG A 72 6.97 -8.76 -7.96
CA ARG A 72 8.37 -8.41 -8.27
C ARG A 72 9.35 -9.56 -8.02
N MET A 73 9.10 -10.42 -7.03
CA MET A 73 9.99 -11.55 -6.71
C MET A 73 9.70 -12.81 -7.53
N GLY A 74 8.49 -12.95 -8.07
CA GLY A 74 8.07 -14.10 -8.88
C GLY A 74 8.33 -13.97 -10.38
N LYS A 75 9.22 -13.06 -10.81
CA LYS A 75 9.53 -12.81 -12.23
C LYS A 75 11.03 -12.91 -12.50
#